data_AF-T1B070-F1
#
_entry.id   AF-T1B070-F1
#
_cell.length_a   1.000
_cell.length_b   1.000
_cell.length_c   1.000
_cell.angle_alpha   90.00
_cell.angle_beta   90.00
_cell.angle_gamma   90.00
#
_symmetry.space_group_name_H-M   'P 1'
#
loop_
_entity.id
_entity.type
_entity.pdbx_description
1 polymer ?
#
loop_
_entity_poly.entity_id
_entity_poly.type
_entity_poly.pdbx_seq_one_letter_code
_entity_poly.pdbx_strand_id
1 'polypeptide(L)'
;AWLVRNHLGFSLTAQKQDISDPEVINTFARHVGDQAHLDYLYVLTCADVRATNPKLWNSWKASLFHDFYHRVRRALRRGLESPIDPEQLVSETREAARKLMLARGISSESIERVWRRFSDSYFLQHSPEEAAWHMRLLTDRDPSSDEPLVALDPRSVHGTTAVLIFTRVLQHGFGRTTAVLDQLGLNVVDARITPTGDG
;
A
#
# COMPACT_ATOMS: atom_id res chain seq x y z
N ALA A 1 -4.94 26.12 -19.74
CA ALA A 1 -3.90 25.32 -20.41
C ALA A 1 -3.22 24.28 -19.48
N TRP A 2 -3.00 24.59 -18.20
CA TRP A 2 -2.30 23.70 -17.26
C TRP A 2 -2.94 22.30 -17.13
N LEU A 3 -4.26 22.22 -16.94
CA LEU A 3 -4.96 20.95 -16.74
C LEU A 3 -4.79 19.97 -17.93
N VAL A 4 -4.93 20.47 -19.16
CA VAL A 4 -4.72 19.67 -20.38
C VAL A 4 -3.27 19.20 -20.50
N ARG A 5 -2.29 20.03 -20.11
CA ARG A 5 -0.88 19.62 -20.14
C ARG A 5 -0.59 18.48 -19.14
N ASN A 6 -1.25 18.48 -17.99
CA ASN A 6 -0.95 17.56 -16.88
C ASN A 6 -1.99 16.43 -16.72
N HIS A 7 -2.95 16.28 -17.64
CA HIS A 7 -4.10 15.36 -17.50
C HIS A 7 -3.71 13.88 -17.29
N LEU A 8 -2.53 13.46 -17.74
CA LEU A 8 -1.99 12.12 -17.52
C LEU A 8 -1.14 11.99 -16.25
N GLY A 9 -0.71 13.10 -15.66
CA GLY A 9 0.21 13.10 -14.52
C GLY A 9 -0.35 12.31 -13.35
N PHE A 10 -1.61 12.53 -13.01
CA PHE A 10 -2.26 11.84 -11.90
C PHE A 10 -2.33 10.32 -12.11
N SER A 11 -2.85 9.87 -13.26
CA SER A 11 -3.01 8.45 -13.55
C SER A 11 -1.67 7.72 -13.69
N LEU A 12 -0.67 8.36 -14.32
CA LEU A 12 0.67 7.80 -14.47
C LEU A 12 1.38 7.66 -13.13
N THR A 13 1.36 8.70 -12.28
CA THR A 13 1.98 8.62 -10.95
C THR A 13 1.28 7.56 -10.10
N ALA A 14 -0.05 7.57 -10.04
CA ALA A 14 -0.80 6.62 -9.22
C ALA A 14 -0.56 5.15 -9.60
N GLN A 15 -0.34 4.86 -10.89
CA GLN A 15 -0.21 3.48 -11.38
C GLN A 15 1.24 3.00 -11.50
N LYS A 16 2.22 3.90 -11.66
CA LYS A 16 3.61 3.52 -11.96
C LYS A 16 4.59 3.82 -10.83
N GLN A 17 4.16 4.50 -9.77
CA GLN A 17 5.00 4.84 -8.63
C GLN A 17 4.38 4.30 -7.34
N ASP A 18 5.21 4.16 -6.31
CA ASP A 18 4.73 3.78 -4.98
C ASP A 18 4.03 4.98 -4.34
N ILE A 19 2.69 4.99 -4.38
CA ILE A 19 1.87 6.04 -3.75
C ILE A 19 1.94 6.02 -2.22
N SER A 20 2.68 5.08 -1.64
CA SER A 20 2.99 5.07 -0.21
C SER A 20 4.27 5.81 0.16
N ASP A 21 5.12 6.08 -0.81
CA ASP A 21 6.36 6.83 -0.62
C ASP A 21 6.06 8.31 -0.37
N PRO A 22 6.46 8.85 0.81
CA PRO A 22 6.35 10.28 1.11
C PRO A 22 6.99 11.18 0.04
N GLU A 23 8.10 10.75 -0.58
CA GLU A 23 8.79 11.52 -1.62
C GLU A 23 7.95 11.65 -2.90
N VAL A 24 7.33 10.54 -3.34
CA VAL A 24 6.39 10.54 -4.48
C VAL A 24 5.22 11.48 -4.22
N ILE A 25 4.63 11.39 -3.03
CA ILE A 25 3.50 12.23 -2.62
C ILE A 25 3.90 13.71 -2.59
N ASN A 26 5.04 14.03 -1.96
CA ASN A 26 5.53 15.41 -1.84
C ASN A 26 5.90 15.99 -3.22
N THR A 27 6.55 15.20 -4.08
CA THR A 27 6.93 15.61 -5.44
C THR A 27 5.69 15.92 -6.28
N PHE A 28 4.67 15.06 -6.21
CA PHE A 28 3.42 15.31 -6.91
C PHE A 28 2.66 16.51 -6.32
N ALA A 29 2.64 16.66 -4.99
CA ALA A 29 2.04 17.82 -4.34
C ALA A 29 2.68 19.13 -4.80
N ARG A 30 4.03 19.20 -4.88
CA ARG A 30 4.74 20.36 -5.42
C ARG A 30 4.43 20.61 -6.89
N HIS A 31 4.33 19.55 -7.68
CA HIS A 31 3.99 19.66 -9.10
C HIS A 31 2.60 20.25 -9.32
N VAL A 32 1.62 19.83 -8.51
CA VAL A 32 0.22 20.29 -8.59
C VAL A 32 0.04 21.67 -7.94
N GLY A 33 0.81 21.99 -6.90
CA GLY A 33 0.89 23.30 -6.26
C GLY A 33 -0.24 23.59 -5.27
N ASP A 34 -1.49 23.35 -5.64
CA ASP A 34 -2.66 23.66 -4.81
C ASP A 34 -3.80 22.64 -4.90
N GLN A 35 -4.76 22.75 -3.97
CA GLN A 35 -5.87 21.81 -3.88
C GLN A 35 -6.82 21.91 -5.09
N ALA A 36 -7.00 23.09 -5.69
CA ALA A 36 -7.92 23.25 -6.82
C ALA A 36 -7.40 22.49 -8.06
N HIS A 37 -6.10 22.59 -8.34
CA HIS A 37 -5.46 21.81 -9.40
C HIS A 37 -5.53 20.30 -9.13
N LEU A 38 -5.37 19.86 -7.87
CA LEU A 38 -5.51 18.46 -7.49
C LEU A 38 -6.95 17.94 -7.74
N ASP A 39 -7.94 18.71 -7.29
CA ASP A 39 -9.36 18.37 -7.43
C ASP A 39 -9.74 18.24 -8.90
N TYR A 40 -9.29 19.18 -9.74
CA TYR A 40 -9.53 19.13 -11.19
C TYR A 40 -8.83 17.96 -11.88
N LEU A 41 -7.57 17.67 -11.55
CA LEU A 41 -6.88 16.51 -12.11
C LEU A 41 -7.57 15.21 -11.74
N TYR A 42 -7.95 15.04 -10.48
CA TYR A 42 -8.60 13.83 -10.01
C TYR A 42 -9.94 13.57 -10.72
N VAL A 43 -10.79 14.60 -10.82
CA VAL A 43 -12.10 14.46 -11.50
C VAL A 43 -11.91 14.21 -13.00
N LEU A 44 -10.99 14.94 -13.65
CA LEU A 44 -10.69 14.74 -15.07
C LEU A 44 -10.18 13.33 -15.34
N THR A 45 -9.25 12.83 -14.53
CA THR A 45 -8.72 11.47 -14.65
C THR A 45 -9.81 10.42 -14.47
N CYS A 46 -10.70 10.58 -13.48
CA CYS A 46 -11.83 9.67 -13.30
C CYS A 46 -12.76 9.68 -14.51
N ALA A 47 -13.06 10.85 -15.07
CA ALA A 47 -13.91 10.98 -16.25
C ALA A 47 -13.26 10.35 -17.49
N ASP A 48 -11.97 10.62 -17.73
CA ASP A 48 -11.20 10.12 -18.87
C ASP A 48 -11.10 8.58 -18.87
N VAL A 49 -10.72 7.99 -17.73
CA VAL A 49 -10.61 6.52 -17.63
C VAL A 49 -11.97 5.83 -17.81
N ARG A 50 -13.05 6.43 -17.32
CA ARG A 50 -14.41 5.90 -17.50
C ARG A 50 -14.92 6.04 -18.93
N ALA A 51 -14.56 7.12 -19.62
CA ALA A 51 -15.00 7.41 -20.99
C ALA A 51 -14.22 6.61 -22.04
N THR A 52 -12.93 6.37 -21.83
CA THR A 52 -12.05 5.72 -22.82
C THR A 52 -12.23 4.20 -22.87
N ASN A 53 -12.39 3.53 -21.73
CA ASN A 53 -12.69 2.10 -21.70
C ASN A 53 -13.38 1.71 -20.38
N PRO A 54 -14.70 1.43 -20.39
CA PRO A 54 -15.44 1.06 -19.19
C PRO A 54 -14.89 -0.16 -18.46
N LYS A 55 -14.18 -1.07 -19.16
CA LYS A 55 -13.55 -2.26 -18.54
C LYS A 55 -12.29 -1.90 -17.75
N LEU A 56 -11.67 -0.76 -18.00
CA LEU A 56 -10.51 -0.30 -17.23
C LEU A 56 -10.92 0.20 -15.85
N TRP A 57 -12.09 0.80 -15.71
CA TRP A 57 -12.59 1.28 -14.43
C TRP A 57 -13.14 0.12 -13.58
N ASN A 58 -12.47 -0.15 -12.45
CA ASN A 58 -12.88 -1.17 -11.48
C ASN A 58 -12.70 -0.63 -10.04
N SER A 59 -13.18 -1.38 -9.05
CA SER A 59 -13.12 -0.97 -7.64
C SER A 59 -11.69 -0.70 -7.17
N TRP A 60 -10.73 -1.52 -7.61
CA TRP A 60 -9.32 -1.32 -7.31
C TRP A 60 -8.78 0.02 -7.86
N LYS A 61 -9.01 0.35 -9.14
CA LYS A 61 -8.54 1.64 -9.71
C LYS A 61 -9.21 2.83 -9.05
N ALA A 62 -10.51 2.76 -8.80
CA ALA A 62 -11.25 3.81 -8.12
C ALA A 62 -10.58 4.15 -6.78
N SER A 63 -10.15 3.12 -6.09
CA SER A 63 -9.51 3.20 -4.80
C SER A 63 -8.06 3.62 -4.83
N LEU A 64 -7.27 3.11 -5.76
CA LEU A 64 -5.92 3.57 -6.00
C LEU A 64 -5.89 5.10 -6.22
N PHE A 65 -6.81 5.59 -7.05
CA PHE A 65 -6.92 7.03 -7.33
C PHE A 65 -7.42 7.80 -6.12
N HIS A 66 -8.42 7.28 -5.41
CA HIS A 66 -8.94 7.91 -4.20
C HIS A 66 -7.85 8.04 -3.11
N ASP A 67 -7.09 6.98 -2.88
CA ASP A 67 -6.03 6.95 -1.87
C ASP A 67 -4.90 7.90 -2.23
N PHE A 68 -4.47 7.89 -3.50
CA PHE A 68 -3.45 8.83 -3.96
C PHE A 68 -3.92 10.29 -3.81
N TYR A 69 -5.16 10.60 -4.20
CA TYR A 69 -5.77 11.91 -4.03
C TYR A 69 -5.73 12.38 -2.56
N HIS A 70 -6.16 11.54 -1.61
CA HIS A 70 -6.19 11.94 -0.20
C HIS A 70 -4.81 12.10 0.41
N ARG A 71 -3.84 11.28 0.01
CA ARG A 71 -2.43 11.41 0.43
C ARG A 71 -1.85 12.75 -0.03
N VAL A 72 -2.02 13.10 -1.31
CA VAL A 72 -1.56 14.39 -1.85
C VAL A 72 -2.31 15.55 -1.20
N ARG A 73 -3.62 15.42 -1.00
CA ARG A 73 -4.43 16.45 -0.33
C ARG A 73 -3.97 16.68 1.11
N ARG A 74 -3.60 15.63 1.85
CA ARG A 74 -3.01 15.76 3.20
C ARG A 74 -1.67 16.50 3.15
N ALA A 75 -0.82 16.20 2.16
CA ALA A 75 0.46 16.89 1.97
C ALA A 75 0.25 18.39 1.67
N LEU A 76 -0.65 18.73 0.75
CA LEU A 76 -0.99 20.12 0.43
C LEU A 76 -1.50 20.90 1.64
N ARG A 77 -2.35 20.28 2.48
CA ARG A 77 -2.85 20.91 3.72
C ARG A 77 -1.76 21.12 4.77
N ARG A 78 -0.78 20.22 4.86
CA ARG A 78 0.39 20.38 5.75
C ARG A 78 1.27 21.55 5.30
N GLY A 79 1.22 21.89 4.01
CA GLY A 79 2.01 22.92 3.37
C GLY A 79 3.23 22.35 2.68
N LEU A 80 3.56 22.87 1.49
CA LEU A 80 4.65 22.37 0.64
C LEU A 80 6.04 22.54 1.27
N GLU A 81 6.18 23.47 2.22
CA GLU A 81 7.39 23.73 2.99
C GLU A 81 7.58 22.75 4.17
N SER A 82 6.55 21.99 4.53
CA SER A 82 6.59 20.98 5.60
C SER A 82 6.35 19.59 5.00
N PRO A 83 7.40 18.98 4.41
CA PRO A 83 7.26 17.66 3.81
C PRO A 83 6.83 16.62 4.85
N ILE A 84 6.16 15.58 4.36
CA ILE A 84 5.83 14.41 5.16
C ILE A 84 7.12 13.80 5.72
N ASP A 85 7.20 13.73 7.05
CA ASP A 85 8.27 13.04 7.78
C ASP A 85 8.02 11.51 7.77
N PRO A 86 8.90 10.72 7.11
CA PRO A 86 8.76 9.26 7.07
C PRO A 86 8.83 8.61 8.45
N GLU A 87 9.66 9.12 9.36
CA GLU A 87 9.84 8.55 10.70
C GLU A 87 8.56 8.71 11.52
N GLN A 88 7.94 9.88 11.42
CA GLN A 88 6.64 10.15 12.02
C GLN A 88 5.57 9.18 11.50
N LEU A 89 5.50 8.94 10.19
CA LEU A 89 4.54 8.01 9.61
C LEU A 89 4.76 6.57 10.08
N VAL A 90 6.01 6.12 10.11
CA VAL A 90 6.38 4.78 10.61
C VAL A 90 5.91 4.63 12.06
N SER A 91 6.16 5.64 12.89
CA SER A 91 5.74 5.65 14.30
C SER A 91 4.21 5.64 14.43
N GLU A 92 3.49 6.46 13.66
CA GLU A 92 2.01 6.48 13.61
C GLU A 92 1.44 5.11 13.21
N THR A 93 1.96 4.50 12.14
CA THR A 93 1.52 3.18 11.66
C THR A 93 1.80 2.10 12.69
N ARG A 94 3.01 2.08 13.28
CA ARG A 94 3.38 1.13 14.35
C ARG A 94 2.40 1.25 15.51
N GLU A 95 2.24 2.44 16.07
CA GLU A 95 1.41 2.64 17.26
C GLU A 95 -0.06 2.28 16.99
N ALA A 96 -0.59 2.61 15.81
CA ALA A 96 -1.93 2.20 15.41
C ALA A 96 -2.06 0.67 15.27
N ALA A 97 -1.12 0.00 14.60
CA ALA A 97 -1.11 -1.46 14.46
C ALA A 97 -0.99 -2.16 15.82
N ARG A 98 -0.15 -1.64 16.72
CA ARG A 98 0.00 -2.15 18.10
C ARG A 98 -1.30 -2.07 18.86
N LYS A 99 -2.02 -0.94 18.79
CA LYS A 99 -3.35 -0.81 19.42
C LYS A 99 -4.33 -1.87 18.90
N LEU A 100 -4.34 -2.13 17.58
CA LEU A 100 -5.18 -3.15 16.96
C LEU A 100 -4.82 -4.59 17.42
N MET A 101 -3.55 -4.86 17.71
CA MET A 101 -3.08 -6.16 18.20
C MET A 101 -3.35 -6.34 19.70
N LEU A 102 -3.10 -5.30 20.51
CA LEU A 102 -3.40 -5.30 21.95
C LEU A 102 -4.89 -5.49 22.22
N ALA A 103 -5.75 -4.83 21.44
CA ALA A 103 -7.20 -4.98 21.53
C ALA A 103 -7.69 -6.41 21.25
N ARG A 104 -6.84 -7.24 20.61
CA ARG A 104 -7.11 -8.67 20.35
C ARG A 104 -6.44 -9.60 21.37
N GLY A 105 -5.82 -9.06 22.42
CA GLY A 105 -5.18 -9.84 23.49
C GLY A 105 -3.76 -10.32 23.18
N ILE A 106 -3.13 -9.84 22.11
CA ILE A 106 -1.73 -10.16 21.82
C ILE A 106 -0.83 -9.35 22.75
N SER A 107 0.13 -9.99 23.43
CA SER A 107 1.03 -9.31 24.36
C SER A 107 2.01 -8.36 23.65
N SER A 108 2.40 -7.26 24.32
CA SER A 108 3.38 -6.31 23.78
C SER A 108 4.71 -6.97 23.42
N GLU A 109 5.15 -7.95 24.20
CA GLU A 109 6.38 -8.72 23.94
C GLU A 109 6.28 -9.52 22.63
N SER A 110 5.13 -10.14 22.36
CA SER A 110 4.90 -10.87 21.12
C SER A 110 4.87 -9.96 19.90
N ILE A 111 4.26 -8.78 20.03
CA ILE A 111 4.23 -7.77 18.98
C ILE A 111 5.66 -7.33 18.63
N GLU A 112 6.44 -6.96 19.65
CA GLU A 112 7.80 -6.44 19.48
C GLU A 112 8.74 -7.48 18.85
N ARG A 113 8.62 -8.75 19.24
CA ARG A 113 9.41 -9.85 18.67
C ARG A 113 9.23 -9.97 17.15
N VAL A 114 8.01 -9.85 16.67
CA VAL A 114 7.69 -9.94 15.24
C VAL A 114 8.12 -8.66 14.52
N TRP A 115 7.87 -7.49 15.12
CA TRP A 115 8.22 -6.19 14.53
C TRP A 115 9.68 -6.00 14.22
N ARG A 116 10.57 -6.51 15.07
CA ARG A 116 12.03 -6.41 14.86
C ARG A 116 12.51 -7.05 13.55
N ARG A 117 11.70 -7.89 12.92
CA ARG A 117 12.02 -8.54 11.64
C ARG A 117 11.72 -7.64 10.44
N PHE A 118 10.96 -6.55 10.61
CA PHE A 118 10.51 -5.68 9.53
C PHE A 118 11.23 -4.33 9.55
N SER A 119 11.58 -3.82 8.37
CA SER A 119 12.17 -2.49 8.20
C SER A 119 11.11 -1.38 8.27
N ASP A 120 11.54 -0.13 8.40
CA ASP A 120 10.65 1.03 8.38
C ASP A 120 9.87 1.15 7.05
N SER A 121 10.48 0.74 5.93
CA SER A 121 9.83 0.69 4.60
C SER A 121 8.53 -0.11 4.62
N TYR A 122 8.46 -1.20 5.38
CA TYR A 122 7.24 -1.98 5.53
C TYR A 122 6.10 -1.15 6.13
N PHE A 123 6.39 -0.37 7.18
CA PHE A 123 5.38 0.46 7.85
C PHE A 123 4.96 1.70 7.05
N LEU A 124 5.77 2.10 6.06
CA LEU A 124 5.36 3.11 5.08
C LEU A 124 4.40 2.53 4.04
N GLN A 125 4.64 1.27 3.63
CA GLN A 125 3.92 0.61 2.55
C GLN A 125 2.57 0.02 2.94
N HIS A 126 2.38 -0.30 4.22
CA HIS A 126 1.19 -0.98 4.72
C HIS A 126 0.36 -0.10 5.65
N SER A 127 -0.96 -0.27 5.57
CA SER A 127 -1.89 0.30 6.54
C SER A 127 -1.70 -0.35 7.93
N PRO A 128 -2.10 0.33 9.02
CA PRO A 128 -2.09 -0.26 10.36
C PRO A 128 -2.86 -1.59 10.45
N GLU A 129 -3.95 -1.72 9.70
CA GLU A 129 -4.79 -2.91 9.64
C GLU A 129 -4.09 -4.08 8.96
N GLU A 130 -3.44 -3.85 7.82
CA GLU A 130 -2.63 -4.86 7.12
C GLU A 130 -1.44 -5.28 7.97
N ALA A 131 -0.72 -4.33 8.56
CA ALA A 131 0.38 -4.59 9.47
C ALA A 131 -0.07 -5.50 10.62
N ALA A 132 -1.13 -5.11 11.33
CA ALA A 132 -1.70 -5.91 12.42
C ALA A 132 -2.19 -7.30 11.97
N TRP A 133 -2.70 -7.43 10.74
CA TRP A 133 -3.07 -8.72 10.16
C TRP A 133 -1.85 -9.61 9.94
N HIS A 134 -0.85 -9.12 9.22
CA HIS A 134 0.38 -9.86 8.93
C HIS A 134 1.07 -10.32 10.21
N MET A 135 1.21 -9.43 11.19
CA MET A 135 1.91 -9.73 12.45
C MET A 135 1.18 -10.73 13.32
N ARG A 136 -0.15 -10.72 13.31
CA ARG A 136 -0.94 -11.74 14.00
C ARG A 136 -0.60 -13.12 13.46
N LEU A 137 -0.64 -13.29 12.14
CA LEU A 137 -0.33 -14.57 11.51
C LEU A 137 1.10 -15.05 11.85
N LEU A 138 2.05 -14.12 11.95
CA LEU A 138 3.43 -14.43 12.32
C LEU A 138 3.64 -14.66 13.83
N THR A 139 2.73 -14.16 14.67
CA THR A 139 2.76 -14.42 16.11
C THR A 139 2.26 -15.82 16.43
N ASP A 140 1.27 -16.30 15.68
CA ASP A 140 0.68 -17.63 15.85
C ASP A 140 1.57 -18.76 15.29
N ARG A 141 2.61 -18.39 14.53
CA ARG A 141 3.52 -19.32 13.85
C ARG A 141 4.66 -19.73 14.78
N ASP A 142 5.05 -21.00 14.69
CA ASP A 142 6.30 -21.50 15.28
C ASP A 142 7.51 -20.79 14.62
N PRO A 143 8.34 -20.04 15.39
CA PRO A 143 9.52 -19.37 14.88
C PRO A 143 10.55 -20.30 14.23
N SER A 144 10.53 -21.59 14.56
CA SER A 144 11.44 -22.60 14.02
C SER A 144 10.92 -23.30 12.76
N SER A 145 9.65 -23.06 12.40
CA SER A 145 9.06 -23.67 11.20
C SER A 145 9.57 -23.00 9.94
N ASP A 146 10.00 -23.81 8.97
CA ASP A 146 10.44 -23.39 7.64
C ASP A 146 9.32 -23.47 6.58
N GLU A 147 8.12 -23.87 6.97
CA GLU A 147 7.01 -24.06 6.03
C GLU A 147 6.48 -22.71 5.50
N PRO A 148 6.16 -22.57 4.21
CA PRO A 148 5.53 -21.35 3.71
C PRO A 148 4.19 -21.09 4.41
N LEU A 149 4.00 -19.87 4.91
CA LEU A 149 2.71 -19.41 5.42
C LEU A 149 1.98 -18.68 4.30
N VAL A 150 0.80 -19.18 3.95
CA VAL A 150 -0.11 -18.53 2.99
C VAL A 150 -1.40 -18.18 3.69
N ALA A 151 -1.81 -16.92 3.61
CA ALA A 151 -3.06 -16.45 4.19
C ALA A 151 -3.82 -15.56 3.21
N LEU A 152 -5.15 -15.59 3.33
CA LEU A 152 -6.06 -14.81 2.50
C LEU A 152 -6.85 -13.83 3.36
N ASP A 153 -7.00 -12.60 2.89
CA ASP A 153 -8.03 -11.68 3.38
C ASP A 153 -9.01 -11.35 2.24
N PRO A 154 -10.20 -11.99 2.22
CA PRO A 154 -11.21 -11.74 1.19
C PRO A 154 -11.92 -10.39 1.36
N ARG A 155 -11.67 -9.68 2.48
CA ARG A 155 -12.20 -8.34 2.76
C ARG A 155 -11.10 -7.29 2.68
N SER A 156 -10.06 -7.54 1.87
CA SER A 156 -9.03 -6.55 1.66
C SER A 156 -9.58 -5.30 0.98
N VAL A 157 -8.74 -4.28 0.99
CA VAL A 157 -8.96 -2.96 0.44
C VAL A 157 -9.71 -3.05 -0.91
N HIS A 158 -10.94 -2.54 -0.91
CA HIS A 158 -11.66 -2.12 -2.10
C HIS A 158 -12.01 -3.19 -3.15
N GLY A 159 -12.50 -4.35 -2.68
CA GLY A 159 -13.07 -5.39 -3.54
C GLY A 159 -12.02 -6.29 -4.19
N THR A 160 -10.81 -6.30 -3.62
CA THR A 160 -9.76 -7.25 -3.95
C THR A 160 -9.73 -8.37 -2.90
N THR A 161 -8.91 -9.40 -3.15
CA THR A 161 -8.52 -10.37 -2.12
C THR A 161 -7.02 -10.24 -1.93
N ALA A 162 -6.57 -9.99 -0.70
CA ALA A 162 -5.16 -9.95 -0.37
C ALA A 162 -4.65 -11.37 -0.13
N VAL A 163 -3.48 -11.67 -0.68
CA VAL A 163 -2.76 -12.92 -0.44
C VAL A 163 -1.43 -12.57 0.23
N LEU A 164 -1.26 -12.99 1.48
CA LEU A 164 0.03 -12.93 2.15
C LEU A 164 0.76 -14.25 1.93
N ILE A 165 1.99 -14.17 1.46
CA ILE A 165 2.90 -15.32 1.38
C ILE A 165 4.16 -14.95 2.15
N PHE A 166 4.42 -15.70 3.22
CA PHE A 166 5.62 -15.57 4.04
C PHE A 166 6.43 -16.86 3.95
N THR A 167 7.63 -16.77 3.39
CA THR A 167 8.51 -17.91 3.09
C THR A 167 9.96 -17.45 3.14
N ARG A 168 10.89 -18.38 3.33
CA ARG A 168 12.31 -18.15 3.02
C ARG A 168 12.49 -17.79 1.55
N VAL A 169 13.60 -17.14 1.23
CA VAL A 169 13.98 -16.79 -0.15
C VAL A 169 13.92 -18.02 -1.07
N LEU A 170 13.04 -17.95 -2.07
CA LEU A 170 12.90 -18.97 -3.12
C LEU A 170 13.38 -18.39 -4.45
N GLN A 171 14.17 -19.17 -5.21
CA GLN A 171 14.49 -18.78 -6.58
C GLN A 171 13.21 -18.66 -7.40
N HIS A 172 13.04 -17.51 -8.05
CA HIS A 172 11.85 -17.15 -8.83
C HIS A 172 10.53 -17.25 -8.04
N GLY A 173 10.57 -17.11 -6.71
CA GLY A 173 9.39 -17.28 -5.84
C GLY A 173 8.21 -16.41 -6.29
N PHE A 174 8.46 -15.13 -6.57
CA PHE A 174 7.44 -14.21 -7.07
C PHE A 174 6.81 -14.67 -8.40
N GLY A 175 7.63 -14.98 -9.40
CA GLY A 175 7.16 -15.40 -10.72
C GLY A 175 6.38 -16.73 -10.67
N ARG A 176 6.78 -17.65 -9.78
CA ARG A 176 6.05 -18.91 -9.57
C ARG A 176 4.68 -18.65 -8.93
N THR A 177 4.61 -17.78 -7.92
CA THR A 177 3.35 -17.39 -7.30
C THR A 177 2.41 -16.76 -8.31
N THR A 178 2.87 -15.78 -9.09
CA THR A 178 2.01 -15.09 -10.06
C THR A 178 1.56 -16.03 -11.18
N ALA A 179 2.40 -16.97 -11.63
CA ALA A 179 2.01 -17.99 -12.60
C ALA A 179 0.91 -18.92 -12.06
N VAL A 180 0.98 -19.32 -10.78
CA VAL A 180 -0.08 -20.13 -10.16
C VAL A 180 -1.39 -19.34 -10.06
N LEU A 181 -1.34 -18.06 -9.67
CA LEU A 181 -2.53 -17.21 -9.63
C LEU A 181 -3.15 -17.04 -11.04
N ASP A 182 -2.33 -16.84 -12.06
CA ASP A 182 -2.78 -16.73 -13.46
C ASP A 182 -3.42 -18.03 -13.96
N GLN A 183 -2.84 -19.20 -13.65
CA GLN A 183 -3.43 -20.52 -13.97
C GLN A 183 -4.80 -20.74 -13.31
N LEU A 184 -5.07 -20.11 -12.17
CA LEU A 184 -6.37 -20.11 -11.50
C LEU A 184 -7.34 -19.07 -12.08
N GLY A 185 -6.94 -18.33 -13.12
CA GLY A 185 -7.73 -17.26 -13.73
C GLY A 185 -7.80 -15.98 -12.89
N LEU A 186 -6.87 -15.79 -11.95
CA LEU A 186 -6.81 -14.60 -11.10
C LEU A 186 -5.89 -13.55 -11.71
N ASN A 187 -6.30 -12.29 -11.62
CA ASN A 187 -5.46 -11.16 -12.02
C ASN A 187 -4.78 -10.53 -10.79
N VAL A 188 -3.50 -10.19 -10.92
CA VAL A 188 -2.73 -9.48 -9.90
C VAL A 188 -2.76 -7.99 -10.19
N VAL A 189 -3.39 -7.21 -9.31
CA VAL A 189 -3.56 -5.75 -9.48
C VAL A 189 -2.54 -4.94 -8.68
N ASP A 190 -2.03 -5.47 -7.59
CA ASP A 190 -0.90 -4.93 -6.82
C ASP A 190 -0.09 -6.10 -6.25
N ALA A 191 1.21 -5.90 -6.07
CA ALA A 191 2.08 -6.87 -5.42
C ALA A 191 3.28 -6.18 -4.78
N ARG A 192 3.61 -6.63 -3.57
CA ARG A 192 4.72 -6.09 -2.78
C ARG A 192 5.60 -7.24 -2.29
N ILE A 193 6.90 -7.02 -2.28
CA ILE A 193 7.88 -7.94 -1.71
C ILE A 193 8.60 -7.19 -0.61
N THR A 194 8.48 -7.68 0.62
CA THR A 194 9.17 -7.12 1.78
C THR A 194 10.16 -8.15 2.30
N PRO A 195 11.47 -7.93 2.14
CA PRO A 195 12.49 -8.73 2.82
C PRO A 195 12.39 -8.52 4.32
N THR A 196 12.49 -9.60 5.09
CA THR A 196 12.65 -9.52 6.56
C THR A 196 14.12 -9.66 6.94
N GLY A 197 14.49 -9.15 8.12
CA GLY A 197 15.89 -9.13 8.58
C GLY A 197 16.53 -10.51 8.77
N ASP A 198 15.73 -11.58 8.76
CA ASP A 198 16.14 -12.97 8.91
C ASP A 198 16.25 -13.75 7.58
N GLY A 199 16.07 -13.08 6.42
CA GLY A 199 16.27 -13.68 5.09
C GLY A 199 14.98 -14.07 4.38
#